data_AF-A0A2E5XET4-F1
#
_entry.id   AF-A0A2E5XET4-F1
#
_cell.length_a   1.000
_cell.length_b   1.000
_cell.length_c   1.000
_cell.angle_alpha   90.00
_cell.angle_beta   90.00
_cell.angle_gamma   90.00
#
_symmetry.space_group_name_H-M   'P 1'
#
loop_
_entity.id
_entity.type
_entity.pdbx_description
1 polymer ?
#
loop_
_entity_poly.entity_id
_entity_poly.type
_entity_poly.pdbx_seq_one_letter_code
_entity_poly.pdbx_strand_id
1 'polypeptide(L)' 'MGDAATIRFLRMNDESAPGADLPRDMSGVDNDWNPDEFEVPAGALIDRVHLKIQFTSDSTDNLFSGLSLDHFEVSAG' A
#
# COMPACT_ATOMS: atom_id res chain seq x y z
N MET A 1 0.25 -12.00 -16.36
CA MET A 1 -0.05 -11.49 -15.01
C MET A 1 1.24 -10.89 -14.51
N GLY A 2 1.17 -9.90 -13.63
CA GLY A 2 2.32 -9.17 -13.09
C GLY A 2 2.15 -9.07 -11.58
N ASP A 3 3.25 -8.84 -10.87
CA ASP A 3 3.20 -8.53 -9.44
C ASP A 3 2.21 -7.37 -9.18
N ALA A 4 1.64 -7.35 -7.97
CA ALA A 4 0.68 -6.33 -7.57
C ALA A 4 0.98 -5.84 -6.16
N ALA A 5 0.80 -4.54 -5.94
CA ALA A 5 0.87 -3.91 -4.63
C ALA A 5 -0.39 -3.07 -4.39
N THR A 6 -0.93 -3.16 -3.18
CA THR A 6 -2.11 -2.37 -2.78
C THR A 6 -1.95 -1.88 -1.36
N ILE A 7 -2.26 -0.61 -1.15
CA ILE A 7 -2.35 0.03 0.15
C ILE A 7 -3.84 0.17 0.50
N ARG A 8 -4.22 -0.17 1.74
CA ARG A 8 -5.58 0.03 2.23
C ARG A 8 -5.61 0.36 3.70
N PHE A 9 -6.60 1.14 4.09
CA PHE A 9 -6.92 1.40 5.49
C PHE A 9 -7.98 0.41 5.94
N LEU A 10 -7.80 -0.17 7.12
CA LEU A 10 -8.76 -1.10 7.72
C LEU A 10 -9.06 -0.64 9.14
N ARG A 11 -10.33 -0.62 9.55
CA ARG A 11 -10.67 -0.35 10.94
C ARG A 11 -10.13 -1.45 11.85
N MET A 12 -9.58 -1.08 13.01
CA MET A 12 -8.98 -2.05 13.93
C MET A 12 -9.97 -3.05 14.53
N ASN A 13 -11.26 -2.72 14.55
CA ASN A 13 -12.29 -3.52 15.22
C ASN A 13 -12.87 -4.65 14.36
N ASP A 14 -13.08 -4.39 13.06
CA ASP A 14 -13.81 -5.29 12.16
C ASP A 14 -13.15 -5.46 10.79
N GLU A 15 -11.96 -4.88 10.60
CA GLU A 15 -11.21 -4.87 9.34
C GLU A 15 -12.00 -4.32 8.14
N SER A 16 -13.11 -3.60 8.36
CA SER A 16 -13.83 -2.94 7.28
C SER A 16 -13.01 -1.79 6.71
N ALA A 17 -13.12 -1.60 5.39
CA ALA A 17 -12.41 -0.53 4.69
C ALA A 17 -13.20 0.78 4.82
N PRO A 18 -12.62 1.85 5.42
CA PRO A 18 -13.25 3.16 5.50
C PRO A 18 -13.05 4.01 4.23
N GLY A 19 -12.39 3.47 3.20
CA GLY A 19 -12.06 4.13 1.94
C GLY A 19 -11.71 3.12 0.84
N ALA A 20 -11.37 3.63 -0.34
CA ALA A 20 -10.97 2.79 -1.47
C ALA A 20 -9.54 2.25 -1.31
N ASP A 21 -9.28 1.13 -1.99
CA ASP A 21 -7.93 0.60 -2.17
C ASP A 21 -7.08 1.55 -3.04
N LEU A 22 -5.80 1.66 -2.71
CA LEU A 22 -4.81 2.46 -3.43
C LEU A 22 -3.81 1.50 -4.12
N PRO A 23 -4.01 1.17 -5.41
CA PRO A 23 -3.08 0.31 -6.14
C PRO A 23 -1.77 1.05 -6.44
N ARG A 24 -0.66 0.34 -6.38
CA ARG A 24 0.65 0.82 -6.84
C ARG A 24 1.08 0.08 -8.10
N ASP A 25 1.65 0.84 -9.03
CA ASP A 25 2.13 0.30 -10.30
C ASP A 25 3.37 -0.57 -10.04
N MET A 26 3.27 -1.82 -10.48
CA MET A 26 4.32 -2.84 -10.37
C MET A 26 4.69 -3.39 -11.77
N SER A 27 4.36 -2.65 -12.84
CA SER A 27 4.55 -3.11 -14.22
C SER A 27 6.00 -3.18 -14.70
N GLY A 28 6.94 -2.58 -13.95
CA GLY A 28 8.37 -2.58 -14.24
C GLY A 28 9.22 -2.84 -13.00
N VAL A 29 10.46 -3.27 -13.22
CA VAL A 29 11.47 -3.33 -12.16
C VAL A 29 11.99 -1.92 -11.91
N ASP A 30 11.78 -1.43 -10.69
CA ASP A 30 12.30 -0.18 -10.19
C ASP A 30 13.49 -0.44 -9.26
N ASN A 31 14.61 0.25 -9.50
CA ASN A 31 15.83 0.11 -8.71
C ASN A 31 16.16 1.38 -7.92
N ASP A 32 15.30 2.40 -7.97
CA ASP A 32 15.43 3.65 -7.24
C ASP A 32 14.49 3.71 -6.04
N TRP A 33 14.74 4.66 -5.11
CA TRP A 33 13.81 4.98 -4.02
C TRP A 33 12.91 6.14 -4.43
N ASN A 34 11.67 5.82 -4.81
CA ASN A 34 10.69 6.81 -5.22
C ASN A 34 9.74 7.17 -4.07
N PRO A 35 9.61 8.47 -3.71
CA PRO A 35 8.64 8.90 -2.71
C PRO A 35 7.21 8.57 -3.15
N ASP A 36 6.38 8.18 -2.19
CA ASP A 36 4.96 7.94 -2.39
C ASP A 36 4.15 8.66 -1.32
N GLU A 37 3.08 9.33 -1.74
CA GLU A 37 2.22 10.13 -0.87
C GLU A 37 0.76 9.88 -1.21
N PHE A 38 -0.08 9.82 -0.19
CA PHE A 38 -1.52 9.64 -0.34
C PHE A 38 -2.26 10.21 0.85
N GLU A 39 -3.46 10.75 0.60
CA GLU A 39 -4.30 11.27 1.65
C GLU A 39 -4.90 10.12 2.48
N VAL A 40 -4.99 10.34 3.80
CA VAL A 40 -5.75 9.47 4.69
C VAL A 40 -7.25 9.67 4.40
N PRO A 41 -8.01 8.61 4.04
CA PRO A 41 -9.43 8.73 3.76
C PRO A 41 -10.18 9.35 4.94
N ALA A 42 -11.13 10.24 4.68
CA ALA A 42 -11.88 10.92 5.74
C ALA A 42 -12.54 9.94 6.73
N GLY A 43 -13.03 8.79 6.24
CA GLY A 43 -13.61 7.74 7.09
C GLY A 43 -12.61 7.05 8.02
N ALA A 44 -11.30 7.14 7.75
CA ALA A 44 -10.22 6.61 8.57
C ALA A 44 -9.77 7.57 9.68
N LEU A 45 -10.14 8.86 9.60
CA LEU A 45 -9.80 9.88 10.61
C LEU A 45 -10.68 9.80 11.87
N ILE A 46 -11.78 9.06 11.81
CA ILE A 46 -12.79 8.98 12.87
C ILE A 46 -12.44 7.90 13.90
N ASP A 47 -11.60 6.92 13.53
CA ASP A 47 -11.32 5.74 14.32
C ASP A 47 -9.84 5.32 14.25
N ARG A 48 -9.45 4.35 15.08
CA ARG A 48 -8.14 3.70 14.93
C ARG A 48 -8.17 2.76 13.73
N VAL A 49 -7.17 2.89 12.87
CA VAL A 49 -7.02 2.11 11.65
C VAL A 49 -5.66 1.42 11.57
N HIS A 50 -5.62 0.31 10.85
CA HIS A 50 -4.39 -0.28 10.33
C HIS A 50 -4.15 0.24 8.91
N LEU A 51 -2.90 0.61 8.62
CA LEU A 51 -2.41 0.71 7.25
C LEU A 51 -1.93 -0.68 6.83
N LYS A 52 -2.62 -1.29 5.86
CA LYS A 52 -2.22 -2.57 5.29
C LYS A 52 -1.60 -2.35 3.92
N ILE A 53 -0.38 -2.83 3.77
CA ILE A 53 0.34 -2.87 2.49
C ILE A 53 0.45 -4.33 2.09
N GLN A 54 -0.15 -4.67 0.96
CA GLN A 54 -0.20 -6.04 0.45
C GLN A 54 0.54 -6.11 -0.89
N PHE A 55 1.66 -6.83 -0.90
CA PHE A 55 2.32 -7.27 -2.12
C PHE A 55 1.85 -8.68 -2.47
N THR A 56 1.62 -8.95 -3.76
CA THR A 56 1.26 -10.26 -4.29
C THR A 56 2.12 -10.51 -5.51
N SER A 57 3.00 -11.51 -5.44
CA SER A 57 3.76 -11.95 -6.60
C SER A 57 2.84 -12.72 -7.55
N ASP A 58 3.05 -12.54 -8.85
CA ASP A 58 2.33 -13.29 -9.88
C ASP A 58 2.77 -14.76 -10.01
N SER A 59 3.70 -15.22 -9.18
CA SER A 59 4.27 -16.57 -9.13
C SER A 59 4.99 -17.00 -10.42
N THR A 60 5.29 -16.07 -11.31
CA THR A 60 6.17 -16.33 -12.46
C THR A 60 7.62 -16.37 -12.00
N ASP A 61 8.47 -17.11 -12.71
CA ASP A 61 9.89 -17.25 -12.39
C ASP A 61 10.65 -16.00 -12.84
N ASN A 62 10.32 -14.87 -12.22
CA ASN A 62 10.96 -13.59 -12.45
C ASN A 62 12.30 -13.54 -11.73
N LEU A 63 13.35 -13.05 -12.39
CA LEU A 63 14.66 -12.82 -11.77
C LEU A 63 14.58 -11.85 -10.57
N PHE A 64 13.55 -11.00 -10.54
CA PHE A 64 13.29 -10.02 -9.50
C PHE A 64 11.79 -10.00 -9.16
N SER A 65 11.46 -10.08 -7.88
CA SER A 65 10.10 -9.93 -7.34
C SER A 65 10.20 -9.44 -5.90
N GLY A 66 9.45 -8.40 -5.57
CA GLY A 66 9.39 -7.87 -4.21
C GLY A 66 8.95 -6.41 -4.15
N LEU A 67 8.77 -5.93 -2.91
CA LEU A 67 8.47 -4.54 -2.61
C LEU A 67 9.29 -4.15 -1.37
N SER A 68 10.10 -3.11 -1.51
CA SER A 68 10.88 -2.51 -0.41
C SER A 68 10.28 -1.16 -0.06
N LEU A 69 10.15 -0.88 1.23
CA LEU A 69 9.54 0.34 1.75
C LEU A 69 10.41 0.87 2.90
N ASP A 70 10.62 2.17 2.93
CA ASP A 70 11.35 2.84 4.00
C ASP A 70 10.81 4.28 4.17
N HIS A 71 11.20 4.93 5.27
CA HIS A 71 10.93 6.34 5.54
C HIS A 71 9.44 6.70 5.62
N PHE A 72 8.70 5.97 6.47
CA PHE A 72 7.29 6.27 6.73
C PHE A 72 7.13 7.54 7.56
N GLU A 73 6.34 8.49 7.04
CA GLU A 73 5.92 9.69 7.74
C GLU A 73 4.38 9.75 7.81
N VAL A 74 3.87 10.27 8.92
CA VAL A 74 2.45 10.64 9.06
C VAL A 74 2.41 12.06 9.57
N SER A 75 1.78 12.95 8.80
CA SER A 75 1.62 14.35 9.14
C SER A 75 0.13 14.71 9.26
N ALA A 76 -0.17 15.69 10.11
CA ALA A 76 -1.46 16.34 10.18
C ALA A 76 -1.26 17.80 9.74
N GLY A 77 -2.05 18.24 8.76
CA GLY A 77 -2.06 19.62 8.28
C GLY A 77 -2.65 20.60 9.29
#